data_AF-A0A0E3QW53-F1
#
_entry.id   AF-A0A0E3QW53-F1
#
_cell.length_a   1.000
_cell.length_b   1.000
_cell.length_c   1.000
_cell.angle_alpha   90.00
_cell.angle_beta   90.00
_cell.angle_gamma   90.00
#
_symmetry.space_group_name_H-M   'P 1'
#
loop_
_entity.id
_entity.type
_entity.pdbx_description
1 polymer ?
#
loop_
_entity_poly.entity_id
_entity_poly.type
_entity_poly.pdbx_seq_one_letter_code
_entity_poly.pdbx_strand_id
1 'polypeptide(L)'
;MAQKIVDFIEPVIPYLVIGSKKAAEEACKKVGFGVWETKRKLWEKLCSTECTELKEAAGDMIVAPSDMDVRQVFIQEILKLLEKNPDLVKEVSSFMDYKTVQNLMTEDSSAMIIKQTSEHGSKQTLIDRIQVFDEFNRLLEAFVTRKGISQGPERYGMQNTEKPVTGLEVVGEKTPSDLRIEQIAEIKHITKPDSAKASAEKTDNEIQDKVQKAKALLMLISRLEKPEKGEIMGDALDFASQIQYGDLRSQALSLSVLYLDEPKKAESIEKALESASHIQDENERALVLSSLLPHLRGSGKEELIENIFCFSHHLQYGDTKFQILSSLVPHLYGLKNEAIIERALELIEVIFSDYQKVQALSSLIPYLNEQKKEEVLEQALQLAFGLKDKDMRPEALSYVLPHLEEPRKEEILKKALNLASGIKSESQKAEALSSLSPYLDEPENE
;
A
#
# COMPACT_ATOMS: atom_id res chain seq x y z
N MET A 1 10.78 29.71 23.43
CA MET A 1 11.84 28.71 23.74
C MET A 1 11.30 27.29 23.59
N ALA A 2 10.27 26.90 24.34
CA ALA A 2 9.66 25.57 24.27
C ALA A 2 9.27 25.13 22.85
N GLN A 3 8.64 26.00 22.05
CA GLN A 3 8.32 25.72 20.64
C GLN A 3 9.55 25.26 19.85
N LYS A 4 10.66 26.01 19.95
CA LYS A 4 11.92 25.69 19.25
C LYS A 4 12.52 24.36 19.70
N ILE A 5 12.35 24.01 20.98
CA ILE A 5 12.79 22.73 21.53
C ILE A 5 11.95 21.60 20.93
N VAL A 6 10.62 21.74 20.91
CA VAL A 6 9.71 20.75 20.32
C VAL A 6 10.03 20.55 18.85
N ASP A 7 10.11 21.63 18.06
CA ASP A 7 10.40 21.55 16.63
C ASP A 7 11.74 20.82 16.36
N PHE A 8 12.74 21.02 17.23
CA PHE A 8 14.03 20.37 17.11
C PHE A 8 13.99 18.87 17.44
N ILE A 9 13.25 18.43 18.46
CA ILE A 9 13.25 17.01 18.89
C ILE A 9 12.14 16.17 18.26
N GLU A 10 11.06 16.79 17.79
CA GLU A 10 9.86 16.15 17.21
C GLU A 10 10.18 15.01 16.22
N PRO A 11 11.10 15.16 15.25
CA PRO A 11 11.35 14.13 14.24
C PRO A 11 11.86 12.79 14.80
N VAL A 12 12.36 12.81 16.04
CA VAL A 12 12.97 11.66 16.72
C VAL A 12 12.35 11.34 18.08
N ILE A 13 11.25 11.98 18.47
CA ILE A 13 10.52 11.70 19.73
C ILE A 13 10.27 10.20 19.94
N PRO A 14 9.78 9.42 18.94
CA PRO A 14 9.56 7.99 19.15
C PRO A 14 10.81 7.24 19.62
N TYR A 15 11.98 7.58 19.06
CA TYR A 15 13.23 6.93 19.43
C TYR A 15 13.78 7.42 20.78
N LEU A 16 13.56 8.69 21.12
CA LEU A 16 13.96 9.30 22.39
C LEU A 16 13.18 8.72 23.57
N VAL A 17 11.88 8.46 23.39
CA VAL A 17 11.01 7.88 24.42
C VAL A 17 11.27 6.38 24.59
N ILE A 18 11.46 5.63 23.49
CA ILE A 18 11.79 4.20 23.55
C ILE A 18 13.15 3.96 24.22
N GLY A 19 14.16 4.82 23.95
CA GLY A 19 15.44 4.82 24.65
C GLY A 19 16.31 3.56 24.49
N SER A 20 15.94 2.63 23.60
CA SER A 20 16.66 1.38 23.37
C SER A 20 17.82 1.54 22.40
N LYS A 21 18.81 0.63 22.46
CA LYS A 21 19.93 0.61 21.51
C LYS A 21 19.44 0.49 20.06
N LYS A 22 18.41 -0.32 19.81
CA LYS A 22 17.78 -0.49 18.49
C LYS A 22 17.09 0.80 18.02
N ALA A 23 16.39 1.51 18.91
CA ALA A 23 15.78 2.80 18.59
C ALA A 23 16.84 3.86 18.24
N ALA A 24 17.98 3.86 18.95
CA ALA A 24 19.10 4.74 18.63
C ALA A 24 19.74 4.44 17.27
N GLU A 25 19.87 3.16 16.91
CA GLU A 25 20.38 2.73 15.59
C GLU A 25 19.45 3.17 14.46
N GLU A 26 18.14 3.00 14.61
CA GLU A 26 17.13 3.45 13.62
C GLU A 26 17.07 4.98 13.52
N ALA A 27 17.16 5.71 14.64
CA ALA A 27 17.25 7.16 14.62
C ALA A 27 18.52 7.65 13.89
N CYS A 28 19.66 6.98 14.10
CA CYS A 28 20.91 7.29 13.41
C CYS A 28 20.81 7.08 11.90
N LYS A 29 20.07 6.07 11.42
CA LYS A 29 19.79 5.90 9.99
C LYS A 29 18.92 7.03 9.43
N LYS A 30 17.96 7.51 10.23
CA LYS A 30 16.98 8.52 9.80
C LYS A 30 17.53 9.95 9.75
N VAL A 31 18.28 10.38 10.77
CA VAL A 31 18.77 11.77 10.89
C VAL A 31 20.29 11.89 10.86
N GLY A 32 21.02 10.77 10.83
CA GLY A 32 22.48 10.75 10.95
C GLY A 32 22.95 10.77 12.40
N PHE A 33 24.08 10.09 12.66
CA PHE A 33 24.63 9.91 14.00
C PHE A 33 24.87 11.22 14.76
N GLY A 34 25.46 12.24 14.10
CA GLY A 34 25.77 13.52 14.73
C GLY A 34 24.53 14.33 15.12
N VAL A 35 23.48 14.28 14.31
CA VAL A 35 22.20 14.97 14.57
C VAL A 35 21.44 14.27 15.68
N TRP A 36 21.39 12.94 15.63
CA TRP A 36 20.80 12.12 16.68
C TRP A 36 21.44 12.37 18.05
N GLU A 37 22.77 12.30 18.13
CA GLU A 37 23.50 12.57 19.39
C GLU A 37 23.18 13.94 19.97
N THR A 38 23.01 14.95 19.11
CA THR A 38 22.69 16.31 19.53
C THR A 38 21.26 16.40 20.06
N LYS A 39 20.28 15.80 19.36
CA LYS A 39 18.87 15.75 19.79
C LYS A 39 18.70 14.92 21.07
N ARG A 40 19.43 13.81 21.21
CA ARG A 40 19.43 12.96 22.42
C ARG A 40 19.99 13.69 23.64
N LYS A 41 21.11 14.42 23.49
CA LYS A 41 21.68 15.21 24.59
C LYS A 41 20.73 16.30 25.10
N LEU A 42 19.95 16.92 24.21
CA LEU A 42 18.93 17.88 24.63
C LEU A 42 17.81 17.17 25.41
N TRP A 43 17.35 16.02 24.93
CA TRP A 43 16.34 15.21 25.62
C TRP A 43 16.80 14.74 27.01
N GLU A 44 18.04 14.26 27.13
CA GLU A 44 18.64 13.87 28.42
C GLU A 44 18.68 15.04 29.42
N LYS A 45 18.93 16.27 28.96
CA LYS A 45 18.88 17.48 29.80
C LYS A 45 17.46 17.86 30.22
N LEU A 46 16.46 17.63 29.36
CA LEU A 46 15.05 17.88 29.70
C LEU A 46 14.52 16.83 30.68
N CYS A 47 14.97 15.58 30.55
CA CYS A 47 14.54 14.46 31.38
C CYS A 47 15.44 14.19 32.60
N SER A 48 16.47 14.99 32.85
CA SER A 48 17.33 14.85 34.04
C SER A 48 16.62 15.26 35.34
N THR A 49 15.53 16.01 35.23
CA THR A 49 14.57 16.25 36.31
C THR A 49 13.44 15.22 36.23
N GLU A 50 13.02 14.62 37.34
CA GLU A 50 11.88 13.70 37.38
C GLU A 50 10.61 14.40 36.86
N CYS A 51 10.28 14.17 35.58
CA CYS A 51 9.13 14.75 34.90
C CYS A 51 8.42 13.64 34.15
N THR A 52 7.56 12.95 34.89
CA THR A 52 6.68 11.88 34.39
C THR A 52 5.71 12.43 33.35
N GLU A 53 5.19 13.64 33.57
CA GLU A 53 4.22 14.31 32.70
C GLU A 53 4.81 14.66 31.32
N LEU A 54 6.10 15.04 31.28
CA LEU A 54 6.79 15.32 30.03
C LEU A 54 6.95 14.04 29.18
N LYS A 55 7.23 12.90 29.83
CA LYS A 55 7.37 11.61 29.15
C LYS A 55 6.03 11.06 28.70
N GLU A 56 4.97 11.27 29.47
CA GLU A 56 3.60 10.92 29.08
C GLU A 56 3.15 11.73 27.86
N ALA A 57 3.32 13.06 27.89
CA ALA A 57 3.00 13.92 26.74
C ALA A 57 3.85 13.60 25.50
N ALA A 58 5.10 13.15 25.69
CA ALA A 58 5.92 12.64 24.59
C ALA A 58 5.44 11.27 24.06
N GLY A 59 4.85 10.43 24.92
CA GLY A 59 4.19 9.20 24.53
C GLY A 59 2.95 9.45 23.68
N ASP A 60 2.13 10.44 24.05
CA ASP A 60 0.95 10.85 23.27
C ASP A 60 1.35 11.32 21.86
N MET A 61 2.49 12.01 21.73
CA MET A 61 3.09 12.39 20.44
C MET A 61 3.50 11.19 19.57
N ILE A 62 3.70 10.00 20.15
CA ILE A 62 3.96 8.77 19.37
C ILE A 62 2.65 8.19 18.85
N VAL A 63 1.59 8.24 19.67
CA VAL A 63 0.27 7.73 19.32
C VAL A 63 -0.40 8.59 18.25
N ALA A 64 -0.25 9.92 18.35
CA ALA A 64 -0.89 10.88 17.46
C ALA A 64 0.08 12.01 17.02
N PRO A 65 1.11 11.72 16.20
CA PRO A 65 2.17 12.66 15.84
C PRO A 65 1.70 13.87 15.00
N SER A 66 0.56 13.76 14.33
CA SER A 66 -0.02 14.81 13.48
C SER A 66 -1.13 15.61 14.19
N ASP A 67 -1.45 15.29 15.45
CA ASP A 67 -2.51 15.95 16.20
C ASP A 67 -1.99 17.26 16.83
N MET A 68 -2.60 18.39 16.43
CA MET A 68 -2.17 19.71 16.88
C MET A 68 -2.45 19.94 18.37
N ASP A 69 -3.48 19.31 18.93
CA ASP A 69 -3.83 19.45 20.35
C ASP A 69 -2.81 18.69 21.20
N VAL A 70 -2.43 17.48 20.77
CA VAL A 70 -1.36 16.68 21.41
C VAL A 70 -0.01 17.39 21.34
N ARG A 71 0.33 17.95 20.18
CA ARG A 71 1.52 18.80 20.02
C ARG A 71 1.50 19.97 20.99
N GLN A 72 0.35 20.64 21.13
CA GLN A 72 0.20 21.79 22.01
C GLN A 72 0.34 21.41 23.49
N VAL A 73 -0.18 20.25 23.90
CA VAL A 73 0.02 19.71 25.26
C VAL A 73 1.50 19.48 25.55
N PHE A 74 2.23 18.86 24.62
CA PHE A 74 3.67 18.62 24.78
C PHE A 74 4.47 19.93 24.90
N ILE A 75 4.13 20.95 24.11
CA ILE A 75 4.72 22.29 24.23
C ILE A 75 4.45 22.89 25.62
N GLN A 76 3.24 22.74 26.14
CA GLN A 76 2.86 23.27 27.46
C GLN A 76 3.63 22.58 28.59
N GLU A 77 3.88 21.27 28.51
CA GLU A 77 4.68 20.57 29.53
C GLU A 77 6.15 21.02 29.52
N ILE A 78 6.73 21.25 28.34
CA ILE A 78 8.08 21.85 28.25
C ILE A 78 8.09 23.27 28.83
N LEU A 79 7.06 24.09 28.56
CA LEU A 79 6.95 25.43 29.16
C LEU A 79 6.91 25.36 30.68
N LYS A 80 6.04 24.53 31.26
CA LYS A 80 5.93 24.33 32.71
C LYS A 80 7.26 23.87 33.33
N LEU A 81 7.97 22.97 32.67
CA LEU A 81 9.28 22.48 33.12
C LEU A 81 10.33 23.60 33.15
N LEU A 82 10.36 24.44 32.11
CA LEU A 82 11.28 25.57 32.02
C LEU A 82 10.93 26.66 33.05
N GLU A 83 9.65 26.93 33.29
CA GLU A 83 9.20 27.89 34.32
C GLU A 83 9.57 27.43 35.74
N LYS A 84 9.49 26.12 36.01
CA LYS A 84 9.87 25.54 37.30
C LYS A 84 11.38 25.49 37.54
N ASN A 85 12.21 25.52 36.48
CA ASN A 85 13.65 25.31 36.56
C ASN A 85 14.46 26.40 35.82
N PRO A 86 14.71 27.56 36.46
CA PRO A 86 15.44 28.67 35.83
C PRO A 86 16.89 28.33 35.44
N ASP A 87 17.54 27.41 36.15
CA ASP A 87 18.91 26.96 35.81
C ASP A 87 18.93 26.09 34.55
N LEU A 88 17.92 25.25 34.38
CA LEU A 88 17.71 24.47 33.16
C LEU A 88 17.45 25.39 31.96
N VAL A 89 16.73 26.50 32.15
CA VAL A 89 16.52 27.51 31.08
C VAL A 89 17.85 28.05 30.57
N LYS A 90 18.81 28.35 31.45
CA LYS A 90 20.14 28.84 31.04
C LYS A 90 20.94 27.78 30.31
N GLU A 91 20.92 26.55 30.80
CA GLU A 91 21.64 25.43 30.19
C GLU A 91 21.09 25.09 28.80
N VAL A 92 19.76 24.98 28.68
CA VAL A 92 19.08 24.69 27.42
C VAL A 92 19.20 25.86 26.45
N SER A 93 19.14 27.12 26.92
CA SER A 93 19.38 28.29 26.05
C SER A 93 20.83 28.31 25.53
N SER A 94 21.82 28.09 26.39
CA SER A 94 23.22 28.02 25.96
C SER A 94 23.48 26.86 25.00
N PHE A 95 22.80 25.73 25.17
CA PHE A 95 22.89 24.59 24.27
C PHE A 95 22.29 24.92 22.90
N MET A 96 21.12 25.54 22.88
CA MET A 96 20.41 25.90 21.65
C MET A 96 21.11 27.02 20.89
N ASP A 97 21.80 27.94 21.57
CA ASP A 97 22.58 29.03 20.95
C ASP A 97 23.93 28.57 20.37
N TYR A 98 24.33 27.31 20.59
CA TYR A 98 25.57 26.77 20.03
C TYR A 98 25.50 26.71 18.50
N LYS A 99 26.53 27.22 17.81
CA LYS A 99 26.55 27.41 16.35
C LYS A 99 26.20 26.14 15.56
N THR A 100 26.62 24.96 16.03
CA THR A 100 26.27 23.67 15.40
C THR A 100 24.77 23.36 15.54
N VAL A 101 24.16 23.66 16.69
CA VAL A 101 22.73 23.46 16.93
C VAL A 101 21.90 24.46 16.14
N GLN A 102 22.35 25.72 16.05
CA GLN A 102 21.73 26.74 15.19
C GLN A 102 21.79 26.36 13.71
N ASN A 103 22.92 25.85 13.21
CA ASN A 103 23.03 25.36 11.83
C ASN A 103 22.06 24.20 11.55
N LEU A 104 21.98 23.22 12.47
CA LEU A 104 21.03 22.12 12.39
C LEU A 104 19.58 22.61 12.44
N MET A 105 19.28 23.62 13.28
CA MET A 105 17.96 24.24 13.33
C MET A 105 17.66 25.08 12.10
N THR A 106 18.64 25.67 11.41
CA THR A 106 18.41 26.39 10.13
C THR A 106 18.26 25.45 8.94
N GLU A 107 18.89 24.27 8.97
CA GLU A 107 18.61 23.18 8.03
C GLU A 107 17.22 22.58 8.30
N ASP A 108 16.83 22.41 9.57
CA ASP A 108 15.46 21.99 9.97
C ASP A 108 14.42 23.12 9.78
N SER A 109 14.79 24.41 9.84
CA SER A 109 13.88 25.55 9.55
C SER A 109 13.73 25.77 8.06
N SER A 110 14.77 25.46 7.28
CA SER A 110 14.64 25.25 5.85
C SER A 110 13.75 24.03 5.61
N ALA A 111 13.84 22.96 6.42
CA ALA A 111 12.89 21.84 6.41
C ALA A 111 11.47 22.24 6.90
N MET A 112 11.32 23.32 7.68
CA MET A 112 10.05 23.83 8.22
C MET A 112 9.34 24.80 7.25
N ILE A 113 10.11 25.66 6.57
CA ILE A 113 9.67 26.41 5.38
C ILE A 113 9.43 25.41 4.26
N ILE A 114 10.29 24.39 4.12
CA ILE A 114 10.05 23.23 3.25
C ILE A 114 8.77 22.55 3.68
N LYS A 115 8.47 22.28 4.97
CA LYS A 115 7.20 21.71 5.49
C LYS A 115 6.00 22.61 5.27
N GLN A 116 6.11 23.94 5.31
CA GLN A 116 5.01 24.81 4.88
C GLN A 116 4.85 24.79 3.35
N THR A 117 5.94 24.72 2.59
CA THR A 117 5.93 24.44 1.14
C THR A 117 5.76 22.95 0.81
N SER A 118 5.67 22.05 1.79
CA SER A 118 5.50 20.60 1.70
C SER A 118 4.13 20.23 2.26
N GLU A 119 3.47 21.09 3.03
CA GLU A 119 2.03 21.12 3.21
C GLU A 119 1.41 21.79 1.99
N HIS A 120 2.00 22.88 1.48
CA HIS A 120 1.60 23.41 0.17
C HIS A 120 1.99 22.46 -0.96
N GLY A 121 3.14 21.80 -0.86
CA GLY A 121 3.63 20.80 -1.81
C GLY A 121 2.91 19.46 -1.68
N SER A 122 2.47 19.06 -0.49
CA SER A 122 1.60 17.88 -0.27
C SER A 122 0.19 18.18 -0.72
N LYS A 123 -0.37 19.37 -0.43
CA LYS A 123 -1.66 19.81 -0.99
C LYS A 123 -1.59 19.95 -2.51
N GLN A 124 -0.52 20.51 -3.05
CA GLN A 124 -0.30 20.60 -4.49
C GLN A 124 -0.11 19.21 -5.08
N THR A 125 0.67 18.34 -4.45
CA THR A 125 0.82 16.92 -4.86
C THR A 125 -0.52 16.19 -4.79
N LEU A 126 -1.36 16.43 -3.79
CA LEU A 126 -2.71 15.87 -3.66
C LEU A 126 -3.64 16.39 -4.78
N ILE A 127 -3.57 17.69 -5.10
CA ILE A 127 -4.29 18.30 -6.22
C ILE A 127 -3.79 17.76 -7.56
N ASP A 128 -2.47 17.62 -7.74
CA ASP A 128 -1.83 17.06 -8.93
C ASP A 128 -2.22 15.59 -9.12
N ARG A 129 -2.29 14.82 -8.02
CA ARG A 129 -2.78 13.43 -8.00
C ARG A 129 -4.25 13.32 -8.40
N ILE A 130 -5.10 14.21 -7.90
CA ILE A 130 -6.50 14.31 -8.36
C ILE A 130 -6.54 14.65 -9.86
N GLN A 131 -5.73 15.61 -10.29
CA GLN A 131 -5.71 16.11 -11.66
C GLN A 131 -5.30 15.03 -12.67
N VAL A 132 -4.41 14.11 -12.30
CA VAL A 132 -4.04 12.96 -13.13
C VAL A 132 -5.27 12.14 -13.53
N PHE A 133 -6.15 11.81 -12.58
CA PHE A 133 -7.36 11.04 -12.89
C PHE A 133 -8.45 11.89 -13.54
N ASP A 134 -8.47 13.21 -13.32
CA ASP A 134 -9.32 14.11 -14.11
C ASP A 134 -8.90 14.13 -15.58
N GLU A 135 -7.61 14.18 -15.86
CA GLU A 135 -7.08 14.17 -17.21
C GLU A 135 -7.33 12.83 -17.89
N PHE A 136 -7.11 11.73 -17.17
CA PHE A 136 -7.45 10.39 -17.66
C PHE A 136 -8.94 10.29 -18.01
N ASN A 137 -9.83 10.71 -17.11
CA ASN A 137 -11.27 10.75 -17.36
C ASN A 137 -11.63 11.63 -18.56
N ARG A 138 -11.02 12.82 -18.68
CA ARG A 138 -11.26 13.75 -19.79
C ARG A 138 -10.86 13.13 -21.13
N LEU A 139 -9.76 12.40 -21.19
CA LEU A 139 -9.34 11.66 -22.38
C LEU A 139 -10.39 10.60 -22.75
N LEU A 140 -10.77 9.75 -21.80
CA LEU A 140 -11.80 8.72 -22.01
C LEU A 140 -13.15 9.34 -22.47
N GLU A 141 -13.57 10.46 -21.87
CA GLU A 141 -14.78 11.20 -22.27
C GLU A 141 -14.69 11.77 -23.68
N ALA A 142 -13.55 12.38 -24.05
CA ALA A 142 -13.35 12.91 -25.39
C ALA A 142 -13.46 11.81 -26.45
N PHE A 143 -12.93 10.63 -26.15
CA PHE A 143 -13.02 9.46 -27.03
C PHE A 143 -14.46 8.94 -27.17
N VAL A 144 -15.20 8.84 -26.06
CA VAL A 144 -16.62 8.47 -26.08
C VAL A 144 -17.47 9.49 -26.86
N THR A 145 -17.18 10.78 -26.70
CA THR A 145 -17.96 11.87 -27.30
C THR A 145 -17.66 12.04 -28.80
N ARG A 146 -16.40 11.89 -29.23
CA ARG A 146 -15.99 12.02 -30.64
C ARG A 146 -16.67 11.00 -31.55
N LYS A 147 -17.04 9.83 -31.03
CA LYS A 147 -17.67 8.73 -31.77
C LYS A 147 -19.19 8.69 -31.64
N GLY A 148 -19.77 9.25 -30.57
CA GLY A 148 -21.22 9.49 -30.46
C GLY A 148 -21.80 10.42 -31.54
N ILE A 149 -20.94 11.11 -32.30
CA ILE A 149 -21.32 11.99 -33.42
C ILE A 149 -21.24 11.27 -34.79
N SER A 150 -20.69 10.04 -34.87
CA SER A 150 -20.43 9.37 -36.16
C SER A 150 -21.49 8.37 -36.62
N GLN A 151 -22.62 8.21 -35.91
CA GLN A 151 -23.77 7.43 -36.41
C GLN A 151 -25.03 8.30 -36.52
N GLY A 152 -25.05 9.16 -37.54
CA GLY A 152 -26.27 9.75 -38.11
C GLY A 152 -26.40 9.28 -39.57
N PRO A 153 -27.53 8.71 -40.00
CA PRO A 153 -27.61 7.98 -41.26
C PRO A 153 -27.86 8.97 -42.41
N GLU A 154 -26.84 9.26 -43.20
CA GLU A 154 -27.05 9.79 -44.54
C GLU A 154 -26.21 8.99 -45.54
N ARG A 155 -26.89 8.13 -46.32
CA ARG A 155 -26.70 8.07 -47.78
C ARG A 155 -27.61 7.04 -48.48
N TYR A 156 -28.50 7.59 -49.31
CA TYR A 156 -29.18 7.03 -50.50
C TYR A 156 -30.21 5.89 -50.29
N GLY A 157 -31.43 5.93 -50.81
CA GLY A 157 -32.06 6.84 -51.78
C GLY A 157 -33.58 6.64 -51.85
N MET A 158 -34.25 7.63 -52.41
CA MET A 158 -35.71 7.73 -52.55
C MET A 158 -36.37 6.56 -53.29
N GLN A 159 -37.63 6.27 -52.93
CA GLN A 159 -38.75 6.30 -53.89
C GLN A 159 -40.10 6.52 -53.19
N ASN A 160 -40.87 7.46 -53.76
CA ASN A 160 -42.21 7.91 -53.37
C ASN A 160 -43.29 6.83 -53.63
N THR A 161 -44.37 6.81 -52.83
CA THR A 161 -45.75 7.10 -53.29
C THR A 161 -46.83 7.06 -52.17
N GLU A 162 -47.62 8.13 -52.12
CA GLU A 162 -49.09 8.23 -51.95
C GLU A 162 -49.84 7.89 -50.63
N LYS A 163 -50.23 9.00 -49.96
CA LYS A 163 -51.56 9.43 -49.43
C LYS A 163 -52.25 8.72 -48.22
N PRO A 164 -53.07 9.50 -47.46
CA PRO A 164 -53.34 9.25 -46.05
C PRO A 164 -54.74 8.65 -45.79
N VAL A 165 -54.84 7.82 -44.74
CA VAL A 165 -56.12 7.51 -44.09
C VAL A 165 -55.94 7.55 -42.58
N THR A 166 -56.84 8.30 -41.95
CA THR A 166 -56.97 8.61 -40.53
C THR A 166 -57.35 7.40 -39.66
N GLY A 167 -56.79 7.39 -38.45
CA GLY A 167 -57.46 6.92 -37.23
C GLY A 167 -56.90 5.64 -36.62
N LEU A 168 -56.14 5.76 -35.53
CA LEU A 168 -56.44 5.12 -34.23
C LEU A 168 -55.38 5.54 -33.18
N GLU A 169 -55.83 5.67 -31.95
CA GLU A 169 -55.11 6.08 -30.74
C GLU A 169 -53.82 5.31 -30.48
N VAL A 170 -52.72 6.01 -30.18
CA VAL A 170 -51.72 5.58 -29.17
C VAL A 170 -51.12 6.84 -28.53
N VAL A 171 -51.16 6.86 -27.19
CA VAL A 171 -50.45 7.79 -26.31
C VAL A 171 -48.94 7.72 -26.61
N GLY A 172 -48.39 8.81 -27.14
CA GLY A 172 -46.96 8.95 -27.43
C GLY A 172 -46.16 9.28 -26.17
N GLU A 173 -45.43 8.27 -25.71
CA GLU A 173 -44.44 8.27 -24.65
C GLU A 173 -43.43 9.42 -24.76
N LYS A 174 -43.08 10.02 -23.61
CA LYS A 174 -41.83 10.78 -23.48
C LYS A 174 -40.68 9.85 -23.87
N THR A 175 -39.76 10.32 -24.73
CA THR A 175 -38.68 9.47 -25.20
C THR A 175 -37.76 9.05 -24.04
N PRO A 176 -37.14 7.84 -24.07
CA PRO A 176 -36.17 7.39 -23.07
C PRO A 176 -34.94 8.30 -22.94
N SER A 177 -34.74 9.22 -23.89
CA SER A 177 -33.73 10.28 -23.89
C SER A 177 -34.09 11.46 -22.97
N ASP A 178 -35.37 11.82 -22.86
CA ASP A 178 -35.81 12.96 -22.04
C ASP A 178 -35.75 12.63 -20.53
N LEU A 179 -36.04 11.38 -20.17
CA LEU A 179 -35.95 10.86 -18.80
C LEU A 179 -34.49 10.68 -18.31
N ARG A 180 -33.53 10.52 -19.22
CA ARG A 180 -32.10 10.35 -18.86
C ARG A 180 -31.40 11.67 -18.58
N ILE A 181 -31.86 12.78 -19.17
CA ILE A 181 -31.26 14.10 -18.94
C ILE A 181 -31.75 14.71 -17.62
N GLU A 182 -33.02 14.46 -17.22
CA GLU A 182 -33.54 14.90 -15.92
C GLU A 182 -32.90 14.13 -14.74
N GLN A 183 -32.56 12.85 -14.90
CA GLN A 183 -31.88 12.08 -13.85
C GLN A 183 -30.41 12.49 -13.61
N ILE A 184 -29.81 13.25 -14.53
CA ILE A 184 -28.43 13.77 -14.41
C ILE A 184 -28.39 15.13 -13.68
N ALA A 185 -29.54 15.82 -13.54
CA ALA A 185 -29.61 17.13 -12.90
C ALA A 185 -29.68 17.09 -11.36
N GLU A 186 -29.92 15.94 -10.73
CA GLU A 186 -30.22 15.88 -9.29
C GLU A 186 -29.05 15.52 -8.36
N ILE A 187 -27.84 15.32 -8.87
CA ILE A 187 -26.64 15.08 -8.03
C ILE A 187 -25.88 16.40 -7.80
N LYS A 188 -26.58 17.40 -7.27
CA LYS A 188 -25.96 18.60 -6.70
C LYS A 188 -26.73 19.04 -5.46
N HIS A 189 -26.44 18.39 -4.33
CA HIS A 189 -26.47 19.11 -3.06
C HIS A 189 -25.21 18.86 -2.25
N ILE A 190 -24.42 19.93 -2.24
CA ILE A 190 -23.18 20.15 -1.50
C ILE A 190 -23.53 20.30 -0.01
N THR A 191 -22.82 19.60 0.86
CA THR A 191 -22.65 20.04 2.26
C THR A 191 -21.16 20.19 2.53
N LYS A 192 -20.73 21.38 2.99
CA LYS A 192 -19.35 21.71 3.39
C LYS A 192 -19.13 21.47 4.92
N PRO A 193 -17.87 21.40 5.39
CA PRO A 193 -17.43 20.55 6.50
C PRO A 193 -16.92 21.32 7.73
N ASP A 194 -16.55 20.58 8.78
CA ASP A 194 -15.58 20.99 9.82
C ASP A 194 -14.29 20.14 9.75
N SER A 195 -13.20 20.71 10.24
CA SER A 195 -11.88 20.74 9.60
C SER A 195 -10.80 19.75 10.09
N ALA A 196 -9.85 19.50 9.18
CA ALA A 196 -8.48 18.97 9.33
C ALA A 196 -8.25 17.45 9.17
N LYS A 197 -8.99 16.54 9.82
CA LYS A 197 -8.94 15.10 9.45
C LYS A 197 -9.68 14.80 8.14
N ALA A 198 -10.64 15.66 7.81
CA ALA A 198 -11.47 15.58 6.63
C ALA A 198 -10.78 16.00 5.31
N SER A 199 -9.49 16.35 5.26
CA SER A 199 -8.86 16.74 3.98
C SER A 199 -8.16 15.58 3.27
N ALA A 200 -7.48 14.68 3.99
CA ALA A 200 -6.85 13.51 3.38
C ALA A 200 -7.91 12.46 2.97
N GLU A 201 -8.82 12.10 3.88
CA GLU A 201 -9.94 11.19 3.58
C GLU A 201 -10.86 11.73 2.48
N LYS A 202 -11.09 13.04 2.42
CA LYS A 202 -11.90 13.64 1.36
C LYS A 202 -11.20 13.61 0.01
N THR A 203 -9.88 13.77 -0.03
CA THR A 203 -9.10 13.66 -1.26
C THR A 203 -8.98 12.21 -1.72
N ASP A 204 -8.78 11.24 -0.83
CA ASP A 204 -8.79 9.82 -1.18
C ASP A 204 -10.17 9.39 -1.68
N ASN A 205 -11.25 9.88 -1.05
CA ASN A 205 -12.61 9.69 -1.55
C ASN A 205 -12.83 10.34 -2.92
N GLU A 206 -12.20 11.49 -3.19
CA GLU A 206 -12.31 12.19 -4.47
C GLU A 206 -11.51 11.49 -5.58
N ILE A 207 -10.31 11.00 -5.29
CA ILE A 207 -9.55 10.14 -6.20
C ILE A 207 -10.35 8.86 -6.48
N GLN A 208 -10.94 8.25 -5.44
CA GLN A 208 -11.76 7.06 -5.58
C GLN A 208 -13.01 7.30 -6.44
N ASP A 209 -13.69 8.44 -6.29
CA ASP A 209 -14.81 8.82 -7.15
C ASP A 209 -14.36 8.94 -8.63
N LYS A 210 -13.20 9.57 -8.87
CA LYS A 210 -12.63 9.67 -10.22
C LYS A 210 -12.19 8.32 -10.79
N VAL A 211 -11.70 7.41 -9.94
CA VAL A 211 -11.42 6.01 -10.30
C VAL A 211 -12.72 5.28 -10.69
N GLN A 212 -13.81 5.46 -9.94
CA GLN A 212 -15.11 4.88 -10.31
C GLN A 212 -15.64 5.45 -11.63
N LYS A 213 -15.45 6.75 -11.86
CA LYS A 213 -15.78 7.39 -13.13
C LYS A 213 -14.99 6.80 -14.30
N ALA A 214 -13.68 6.62 -14.14
CA ALA A 214 -12.82 6.03 -15.16
C ALA A 214 -13.27 4.60 -15.49
N LYS A 215 -13.61 3.82 -14.46
CA LYS A 215 -14.17 2.48 -14.60
C LYS A 215 -15.49 2.48 -15.40
N ALA A 216 -16.40 3.41 -15.11
CA ALA A 216 -17.66 3.53 -15.84
C ALA A 216 -17.43 3.90 -17.32
N LEU A 217 -16.49 4.80 -17.61
CA LEU A 217 -16.14 5.18 -18.99
C LEU A 217 -15.50 4.02 -19.76
N LEU A 218 -14.56 3.31 -19.14
CA LEU A 218 -13.94 2.13 -19.75
C LEU A 218 -14.96 1.02 -20.05
N MET A 219 -15.97 0.85 -19.19
CA MET A 219 -17.09 -0.06 -19.43
C MET A 219 -17.94 0.35 -20.65
N LEU A 220 -18.07 1.66 -20.93
CA LEU A 220 -18.73 2.13 -22.14
C LEU A 220 -17.85 1.88 -23.38
N ILE A 221 -16.56 2.16 -23.28
CA ILE A 221 -15.59 1.93 -24.36
C ILE A 221 -15.53 0.44 -24.73
N SER A 222 -15.68 -0.47 -23.77
CA SER A 222 -15.68 -1.91 -24.04
C SER A 222 -16.86 -2.39 -24.89
N ARG A 223 -17.90 -1.55 -25.06
CA ARG A 223 -19.08 -1.84 -25.89
C ARG A 223 -18.95 -1.29 -27.33
N LEU A 224 -17.88 -0.56 -27.63
CA LEU A 224 -17.62 -0.01 -28.96
C LEU A 224 -17.12 -1.08 -29.94
N GLU A 225 -17.18 -0.77 -31.25
CA GLU A 225 -16.68 -1.67 -32.29
C GLU A 225 -15.15 -1.86 -32.20
N LYS A 226 -14.66 -3.04 -32.60
CA LYS A 226 -13.25 -3.45 -32.47
C LYS A 226 -12.19 -2.43 -32.92
N PRO A 227 -12.29 -1.77 -34.10
CA PRO A 227 -11.26 -0.82 -34.51
C PRO A 227 -11.23 0.42 -33.62
N GLU A 228 -12.38 0.88 -33.13
CA GLU A 228 -12.53 2.07 -32.31
C GLU A 228 -12.08 1.81 -30.87
N LYS A 229 -12.51 0.67 -30.32
CA LYS A 229 -12.05 0.16 -29.03
C LYS A 229 -10.53 0.10 -28.97
N GLY A 230 -9.89 -0.43 -30.03
CA GLY A 230 -8.44 -0.62 -30.08
C GLY A 230 -7.62 0.67 -30.05
N GLU A 231 -8.10 1.72 -30.73
CA GLU A 231 -7.47 3.05 -30.77
C GLU A 231 -7.60 3.74 -29.40
N ILE A 232 -8.82 3.80 -28.87
CA ILE A 232 -9.11 4.45 -27.58
C ILE A 232 -8.35 3.77 -26.43
N MET A 233 -8.28 2.45 -26.43
CA MET A 233 -7.53 1.70 -25.43
C MET A 233 -6.01 1.89 -25.58
N GLY A 234 -5.50 2.08 -26.80
CA GLY A 234 -4.10 2.41 -27.03
C GLY A 234 -3.73 3.74 -26.37
N ASP A 235 -4.51 4.78 -26.67
CA ASP A 235 -4.28 6.13 -26.12
C ASP A 235 -4.43 6.15 -24.58
N ALA A 236 -5.42 5.41 -24.04
CA ALA A 236 -5.61 5.28 -22.59
C ALA A 236 -4.41 4.60 -21.92
N LEU A 237 -3.84 3.56 -22.53
CA LEU A 237 -2.65 2.87 -22.02
C LEU A 237 -1.40 3.73 -22.12
N ASP A 238 -1.23 4.48 -23.21
CA ASP A 238 -0.10 5.39 -23.38
C ASP A 238 -0.14 6.49 -22.33
N PHE A 239 -1.31 7.06 -22.07
CA PHE A 239 -1.48 8.03 -20.98
C PHE A 239 -1.19 7.40 -19.63
N ALA A 240 -1.81 6.25 -19.33
CA ALA A 240 -1.63 5.56 -18.05
C ALA A 240 -0.14 5.26 -17.79
N SER A 241 0.59 4.79 -18.80
CA SER A 241 2.03 4.47 -18.71
C SER A 241 2.91 5.69 -18.39
N GLN A 242 2.47 6.90 -18.75
CA GLN A 242 3.20 8.15 -18.53
C GLN A 242 2.85 8.84 -17.21
N ILE A 243 1.90 8.31 -16.44
CA ILE A 243 1.54 8.88 -15.14
C ILE A 243 2.76 8.87 -14.20
N GLN A 244 3.09 10.05 -13.67
CA GLN A 244 4.28 10.25 -12.83
C GLN A 244 4.23 9.53 -11.48
N TYR A 245 3.03 9.32 -10.94
CA TYR A 245 2.83 8.66 -9.65
C TYR A 245 2.67 7.16 -9.84
N GLY A 246 3.60 6.36 -9.30
CA GLY A 246 3.65 4.90 -9.52
C GLY A 246 2.37 4.16 -9.09
N ASP A 247 1.74 4.61 -8.01
CA ASP A 247 0.49 4.05 -7.49
C ASP A 247 -0.71 4.38 -8.39
N LEU A 248 -0.86 5.65 -8.81
CA LEU A 248 -1.94 6.06 -9.72
C LEU A 248 -1.75 5.48 -11.13
N ARG A 249 -0.50 5.41 -11.61
CA ARG A 249 -0.13 4.76 -12.86
C ARG A 249 -0.57 3.31 -12.87
N SER A 250 -0.23 2.58 -11.81
CA SER A 250 -0.57 1.17 -11.75
C SER A 250 -2.07 0.95 -11.57
N GLN A 251 -2.78 1.81 -10.82
CA GLN A 251 -4.24 1.78 -10.75
C GLN A 251 -4.90 2.03 -12.12
N ALA A 252 -4.44 3.04 -12.87
CA ALA A 252 -4.96 3.34 -14.21
C ALA A 252 -4.71 2.20 -15.21
N LEU A 253 -3.51 1.60 -15.16
CA LEU A 253 -3.18 0.41 -15.96
C LEU A 253 -4.06 -0.79 -15.55
N SER A 254 -4.23 -1.04 -14.26
CA SER A 254 -5.08 -2.12 -13.73
C SER A 254 -6.54 -2.00 -14.17
N LEU A 255 -7.12 -0.79 -14.13
CA LEU A 255 -8.49 -0.55 -14.61
C LEU A 255 -8.61 -0.84 -16.10
N SER A 256 -7.60 -0.48 -16.88
CA SER A 256 -7.57 -0.63 -18.34
C SER A 256 -7.47 -2.12 -18.74
N VAL A 257 -6.71 -2.92 -17.98
CA VAL A 257 -6.52 -4.37 -18.20
C VAL A 257 -7.83 -5.15 -18.31
N LEU A 258 -8.90 -4.73 -17.62
CA LEU A 258 -10.21 -5.41 -17.66
C LEU A 258 -10.82 -5.49 -19.07
N TYR A 259 -10.41 -4.60 -19.97
CA TYR A 259 -11.08 -4.40 -21.24
C TYR A 259 -10.18 -4.62 -22.46
N LEU A 260 -8.94 -5.08 -22.25
CA LEU A 260 -7.98 -5.39 -23.29
C LEU A 260 -8.13 -6.82 -23.80
N ASP A 261 -7.84 -6.99 -25.08
CA ASP A 261 -7.70 -8.31 -25.70
C ASP A 261 -6.25 -8.82 -25.49
N GLU A 262 -6.06 -10.15 -25.45
CA GLU A 262 -4.71 -10.76 -25.49
C GLU A 262 -4.06 -10.41 -26.84
N PRO A 263 -2.85 -9.81 -26.94
CA PRO A 263 -1.71 -9.78 -26.00
C PRO A 263 -1.49 -8.46 -25.22
N LYS A 264 -2.26 -7.40 -25.51
CA LYS A 264 -2.09 -6.07 -24.88
C LYS A 264 -2.30 -6.11 -23.36
N LYS A 265 -3.08 -7.09 -22.90
CA LYS A 265 -3.34 -7.34 -21.49
C LYS A 265 -2.06 -7.70 -20.71
N ALA A 266 -1.22 -8.57 -21.26
CA ALA A 266 0.05 -8.96 -20.64
C ALA A 266 1.02 -7.78 -20.55
N GLU A 267 1.21 -7.05 -21.65
CA GLU A 267 2.06 -5.85 -21.70
C GLU A 267 1.62 -4.79 -20.67
N SER A 268 0.32 -4.60 -20.51
CA SER A 268 -0.22 -3.61 -19.55
C SER A 268 0.03 -4.02 -18.10
N ILE A 269 -0.04 -5.32 -17.81
CA ILE A 269 0.26 -5.85 -16.47
C ILE A 269 1.76 -5.73 -16.17
N GLU A 270 2.63 -6.04 -17.14
CA GLU A 270 4.08 -5.86 -17.00
C GLU A 270 4.44 -4.40 -16.68
N LYS A 271 3.88 -3.44 -17.43
CA LYS A 271 4.05 -2.00 -17.15
C LYS A 271 3.51 -1.60 -15.77
N ALA A 272 2.39 -2.19 -15.34
CA ALA A 272 1.81 -1.92 -14.03
C ALA A 272 2.69 -2.44 -12.89
N LEU A 273 3.30 -3.61 -13.06
CA LEU A 273 4.25 -4.20 -12.13
C LEU A 273 5.58 -3.43 -12.09
N GLU A 274 6.09 -3.02 -13.25
CA GLU A 274 7.26 -2.14 -13.34
C GLU A 274 7.00 -0.82 -12.62
N SER A 275 5.81 -0.26 -12.80
CA SER A 275 5.43 0.98 -12.12
C SER A 275 5.37 0.80 -10.60
N ALA A 276 4.84 -0.34 -10.14
CA ALA A 276 4.74 -0.70 -8.74
C ALA A 276 6.10 -0.90 -8.08
N SER A 277 7.08 -1.44 -8.80
CA SER A 277 8.42 -1.71 -8.24
C SER A 277 9.22 -0.47 -7.89
N HIS A 278 8.86 0.68 -8.47
CA HIS A 278 9.46 1.98 -8.17
C HIS A 278 8.78 2.69 -6.99
N ILE A 279 7.69 2.14 -6.42
CA ILE A 279 7.03 2.67 -5.22
C ILE A 279 7.89 2.31 -4.01
N GLN A 280 8.27 3.30 -3.19
CA GLN A 280 9.10 3.07 -2.02
C GLN A 280 8.33 2.45 -0.85
N ASP A 281 7.10 2.90 -0.61
CA ASP A 281 6.26 2.39 0.46
C ASP A 281 5.78 0.97 0.19
N GLU A 282 6.02 0.05 1.13
CA GLU A 282 5.72 -1.37 0.97
C GLU A 282 4.22 -1.66 0.95
N ASN A 283 3.41 -0.86 1.65
CA ASN A 283 1.96 -1.05 1.73
C ASN A 283 1.28 -0.52 0.45
N GLU A 284 1.67 0.66 -0.02
CA GLU A 284 1.19 1.21 -1.30
C GLU A 284 1.54 0.28 -2.45
N ARG A 285 2.75 -0.28 -2.43
CA ARG A 285 3.19 -1.29 -3.41
C ARG A 285 2.33 -2.56 -3.33
N ALA A 286 2.07 -3.09 -2.13
CA ALA A 286 1.21 -4.27 -1.95
C ALA A 286 -0.22 -4.04 -2.45
N LEU A 287 -0.80 -2.86 -2.18
CA LEU A 287 -2.14 -2.48 -2.62
C LEU A 287 -2.25 -2.47 -4.15
N VAL A 288 -1.23 -1.90 -4.79
CA VAL A 288 -1.12 -1.86 -6.25
C VAL A 288 -1.01 -3.27 -6.84
N LEU A 289 -0.14 -4.11 -6.28
CA LEU A 289 0.00 -5.50 -6.73
C LEU A 289 -1.32 -6.28 -6.58
N SER A 290 -2.03 -6.05 -5.46
CA SER A 290 -3.34 -6.65 -5.18
C SER A 290 -4.41 -6.23 -6.17
N SER A 291 -4.34 -5.00 -6.71
CA SER A 291 -5.32 -4.53 -7.69
C SER A 291 -5.23 -5.27 -9.02
N LEU A 292 -4.06 -5.85 -9.35
CA LEU A 292 -3.85 -6.61 -10.58
C LEU A 292 -4.45 -8.03 -10.51
N LEU A 293 -4.66 -8.59 -9.31
CA LEU A 293 -5.09 -9.98 -9.09
C LEU A 293 -6.47 -10.35 -9.66
N PRO A 294 -7.51 -9.50 -9.57
CA PRO A 294 -8.81 -9.82 -10.17
C PRO A 294 -8.74 -10.07 -11.68
N HIS A 295 -7.69 -9.60 -12.35
CA HIS A 295 -7.50 -9.70 -13.79
C HIS A 295 -6.79 -10.99 -14.26
N LEU A 296 -6.27 -11.80 -13.32
CA LEU A 296 -5.61 -13.09 -13.57
C LEU A 296 -6.62 -14.22 -13.80
N ARG A 297 -7.48 -14.04 -14.80
CA ARG A 297 -8.56 -14.98 -15.18
C ARG A 297 -8.66 -15.10 -16.70
N GLY A 298 -9.15 -16.25 -17.17
CA GLY A 298 -9.41 -16.52 -18.59
C GLY A 298 -8.32 -17.33 -19.29
N SER A 299 -8.49 -17.51 -20.61
CA SER A 299 -7.47 -18.11 -21.49
C SER A 299 -6.27 -17.17 -21.57
N GLY A 300 -5.07 -17.63 -21.19
CA GLY A 300 -3.86 -16.81 -21.08
C GLY A 300 -3.39 -16.56 -19.64
N LYS A 301 -4.16 -16.97 -18.63
CA LYS A 301 -3.79 -16.84 -17.21
C LYS A 301 -2.43 -17.46 -16.88
N GLU A 302 -2.12 -18.63 -17.43
CA GLU A 302 -0.87 -19.35 -17.16
C GLU A 302 0.35 -18.59 -17.67
N GLU A 303 0.34 -18.20 -18.94
CA GLU A 303 1.37 -17.38 -19.58
C GLU A 303 1.54 -16.04 -18.84
N LEU A 304 0.43 -15.44 -18.43
CA LEU A 304 0.45 -14.20 -17.67
C LEU A 304 1.12 -14.38 -16.29
N ILE A 305 0.77 -15.43 -15.54
CA ILE A 305 1.42 -15.72 -14.24
C ILE A 305 2.92 -15.99 -14.44
N GLU A 306 3.29 -16.73 -15.48
CA GLU A 306 4.68 -17.01 -15.82
C GLU A 306 5.46 -15.71 -16.11
N ASN A 307 4.89 -14.81 -16.92
CA ASN A 307 5.50 -13.52 -17.24
C ASN A 307 5.65 -12.65 -15.98
N ILE A 308 4.65 -12.65 -15.10
CA ILE A 308 4.72 -11.92 -13.83
C ILE A 308 5.87 -12.46 -12.96
N PHE A 309 6.03 -13.78 -12.84
CA PHE A 309 7.15 -14.35 -12.08
C PHE A 309 8.50 -14.02 -12.70
N CYS A 310 8.65 -14.14 -14.02
CA CYS A 310 9.88 -13.78 -14.75
C CYS A 310 10.26 -12.31 -14.51
N PHE A 311 9.30 -11.40 -14.60
CA PHE A 311 9.51 -9.98 -14.34
C PHE A 311 9.88 -9.72 -12.86
N SER A 312 9.17 -10.39 -11.94
CA SER A 312 9.33 -10.23 -10.50
C SER A 312 10.73 -10.58 -10.01
N HIS A 313 11.40 -11.51 -10.70
CA HIS A 313 12.77 -11.90 -10.40
C HIS A 313 13.75 -10.70 -10.39
N HIS A 314 13.53 -9.72 -11.27
CA HIS A 314 14.39 -8.54 -11.44
C HIS A 314 14.04 -7.37 -10.53
N LEU A 315 13.02 -7.49 -9.67
CA LEU A 315 12.61 -6.40 -8.79
C LEU A 315 13.62 -6.14 -7.68
N GLN A 316 13.78 -4.86 -7.35
CA GLN A 316 14.78 -4.37 -6.40
C GLN A 316 14.54 -4.86 -4.97
N TYR A 317 13.29 -4.83 -4.50
CA TYR A 317 12.97 -5.11 -3.10
C TYR A 317 12.47 -6.54 -2.89
N GLY A 318 13.05 -7.24 -1.92
CA GLY A 318 12.76 -8.66 -1.65
C GLY A 318 11.39 -8.93 -1.04
N ASP A 319 10.86 -7.99 -0.26
CA ASP A 319 9.50 -8.03 0.29
C ASP A 319 8.45 -7.97 -0.82
N THR A 320 8.73 -7.23 -1.91
CA THR A 320 7.86 -7.13 -3.09
C THR A 320 7.71 -8.47 -3.78
N LYS A 321 8.81 -9.22 -3.89
CA LYS A 321 8.81 -10.56 -4.49
C LYS A 321 7.93 -11.50 -3.69
N PHE A 322 8.04 -11.44 -2.35
CA PHE A 322 7.17 -12.19 -1.44
C PHE A 322 5.69 -11.78 -1.57
N GLN A 323 5.40 -10.48 -1.66
CA GLN A 323 4.04 -9.97 -1.83
C GLN A 323 3.42 -10.43 -3.15
N ILE A 324 4.16 -10.34 -4.27
CA ILE A 324 3.70 -10.83 -5.58
C ILE A 324 3.44 -12.32 -5.51
N LEU A 325 4.37 -13.11 -4.98
CA LEU A 325 4.21 -14.54 -4.83
C LEU A 325 2.96 -14.88 -4.01
N SER A 326 2.84 -14.32 -2.80
CA SER A 326 1.71 -14.56 -1.89
C SER A 326 0.37 -14.19 -2.53
N SER A 327 0.37 -13.16 -3.36
CA SER A 327 -0.80 -12.71 -4.11
C SER A 327 -1.15 -13.66 -5.27
N LEU A 328 -0.16 -14.29 -5.90
CA LEU A 328 -0.34 -15.23 -7.02
C LEU A 328 -0.64 -16.66 -6.59
N VAL A 329 -0.16 -17.09 -5.43
CA VAL A 329 -0.33 -18.46 -4.91
C VAL A 329 -1.79 -18.95 -4.93
N PRO A 330 -2.80 -18.18 -4.48
CA PRO A 330 -4.21 -18.59 -4.58
C PRO A 330 -4.69 -18.86 -6.01
N HIS A 331 -4.02 -18.25 -7.00
CA HIS A 331 -4.32 -18.42 -8.42
C HIS A 331 -3.60 -19.60 -9.06
N LEU A 332 -2.72 -20.31 -8.34
CA LEU A 332 -2.06 -21.53 -8.82
C LEU A 332 -2.99 -22.75 -8.74
N TYR A 333 -4.12 -22.65 -8.02
CA TYR A 333 -5.06 -23.76 -7.90
C TYR A 333 -5.58 -24.23 -9.27
N GLY A 334 -5.52 -25.54 -9.49
CA GLY A 334 -5.99 -26.17 -10.72
C GLY A 334 -5.05 -26.01 -11.93
N LEU A 335 -3.92 -25.29 -11.79
CA LEU A 335 -2.87 -25.28 -12.80
C LEU A 335 -2.08 -26.59 -12.69
N LYS A 336 -1.87 -27.27 -13.82
CA LYS A 336 -1.00 -28.46 -13.91
C LYS A 336 0.36 -28.14 -14.52
N ASN A 337 0.66 -26.85 -14.67
CA ASN A 337 1.83 -26.37 -15.36
C ASN A 337 3.02 -26.35 -14.39
N GLU A 338 3.87 -27.37 -14.50
CA GLU A 338 5.07 -27.48 -13.66
C GLU A 338 6.04 -26.31 -13.88
N ALA A 339 6.08 -25.70 -15.06
CA ALA A 339 6.97 -24.55 -15.33
C ALA A 339 6.60 -23.36 -14.45
N ILE A 340 5.31 -23.10 -14.21
CA ILE A 340 4.85 -22.01 -13.32
C ILE A 340 5.29 -22.27 -11.88
N ILE A 341 5.24 -23.52 -11.42
CA ILE A 341 5.71 -23.91 -10.09
C ILE A 341 7.23 -23.71 -9.98
N GLU A 342 7.99 -24.10 -11.00
CA GLU A 342 9.43 -23.83 -11.03
C GLU A 342 9.74 -22.33 -10.97
N ARG A 343 9.00 -21.51 -11.73
CA ARG A 343 9.14 -20.04 -11.65
C ARG A 343 8.82 -19.49 -10.26
N ALA A 344 7.81 -20.03 -9.60
CA ALA A 344 7.49 -19.65 -8.23
C ALA A 344 8.65 -19.98 -7.27
N LEU A 345 9.25 -21.18 -7.39
CA LEU A 345 10.42 -21.58 -6.60
C LEU A 345 11.66 -20.71 -6.91
N GLU A 346 11.94 -20.42 -8.18
CA GLU A 346 13.00 -19.48 -8.59
C GLU A 346 12.82 -18.10 -7.95
N LEU A 347 11.58 -17.60 -7.87
CA LEU A 347 11.28 -16.33 -7.22
C LEU A 347 11.51 -16.39 -5.71
N ILE A 348 11.18 -17.51 -5.06
CA ILE A 348 11.39 -17.71 -3.62
C ILE A 348 12.88 -17.67 -3.28
N GLU A 349 13.74 -18.27 -4.11
CA GLU A 349 15.19 -18.29 -3.88
C GLU A 349 15.80 -16.89 -3.78
N VAL A 350 15.25 -15.92 -4.51
CA VAL A 350 15.72 -14.53 -4.53
C VAL A 350 14.97 -13.59 -3.57
N ILE A 351 14.09 -14.12 -2.71
CA ILE A 351 13.54 -13.38 -1.55
C ILE A 351 14.67 -13.17 -0.53
N PHE A 352 14.75 -11.96 0.06
CA PHE A 352 15.86 -11.63 0.97
C PHE A 352 15.68 -12.20 2.39
N SER A 353 14.44 -12.22 2.88
CA SER A 353 14.14 -12.66 4.25
C SER A 353 13.91 -14.17 4.30
N ASP A 354 14.77 -14.89 5.03
CA ASP A 354 14.59 -16.34 5.26
C ASP A 354 13.24 -16.65 5.94
N TYR A 355 12.74 -15.74 6.78
CA TYR A 355 11.41 -15.86 7.38
C TYR A 355 10.31 -15.83 6.31
N GLN A 356 10.37 -14.87 5.38
CA GLN A 356 9.45 -14.79 4.26
C GLN A 356 9.62 -15.98 3.29
N LYS A 357 10.85 -16.51 3.13
CA LYS A 357 11.07 -17.74 2.36
C LYS A 357 10.34 -18.93 2.98
N VAL A 358 10.41 -19.12 4.29
CA VAL A 358 9.65 -20.20 4.97
C VAL A 358 8.15 -20.06 4.71
N GLN A 359 7.61 -18.85 4.90
CA GLN A 359 6.20 -18.57 4.66
C GLN A 359 5.81 -18.82 3.19
N ALA A 360 6.65 -18.39 2.26
CA ALA A 360 6.46 -18.57 0.83
C ALA A 360 6.47 -20.05 0.40
N LEU A 361 7.50 -20.81 0.81
CA LEU A 361 7.59 -22.25 0.57
C LEU A 361 6.36 -22.96 1.13
N SER A 362 5.99 -22.63 2.38
CA SER A 362 4.81 -23.23 3.02
C SER A 362 3.54 -22.97 2.22
N SER A 363 3.34 -21.73 1.76
CA SER A 363 2.17 -21.35 0.96
C SER A 363 2.08 -22.08 -0.39
N LEU A 364 3.21 -22.52 -0.94
CA LEU A 364 3.27 -23.22 -2.23
C LEU A 364 2.94 -24.71 -2.09
N ILE A 365 3.15 -25.32 -0.92
CA ILE A 365 2.97 -26.77 -0.68
C ILE A 365 1.65 -27.33 -1.22
N PRO A 366 0.46 -26.70 -1.01
CA PRO A 366 -0.81 -27.23 -1.50
C PRO A 366 -0.90 -27.38 -3.04
N TYR A 367 0.02 -26.77 -3.77
CA TYR A 367 0.05 -26.71 -5.23
C TYR A 367 1.14 -27.59 -5.85
N LEU A 368 1.89 -28.33 -5.04
CA LEU A 368 2.99 -29.20 -5.48
C LEU A 368 2.51 -30.64 -5.72
N ASN A 369 3.20 -31.35 -6.62
CA ASN A 369 3.08 -32.80 -6.73
C ASN A 369 3.75 -33.48 -5.51
N GLU A 370 3.45 -34.76 -5.27
CA GLU A 370 3.94 -35.49 -4.08
C GLU A 370 5.46 -35.45 -3.92
N GLN A 371 6.21 -35.56 -5.02
CA GLN A 371 7.67 -35.56 -4.99
C GLN A 371 8.23 -34.19 -4.57
N LYS A 372 7.78 -33.09 -5.21
CA LYS A 372 8.21 -31.73 -4.87
C LYS A 372 7.70 -31.27 -3.51
N LYS A 373 6.52 -31.76 -3.10
CA LYS A 373 5.92 -31.45 -1.80
C LYS A 373 6.87 -31.82 -0.66
N GLU A 374 7.41 -33.03 -0.67
CA GLU A 374 8.31 -33.49 0.39
C GLU A 374 9.64 -32.71 0.37
N GLU A 375 10.20 -32.46 -0.82
CA GLU A 375 11.42 -31.66 -0.96
C GLU A 375 11.25 -30.23 -0.40
N VAL A 376 10.18 -29.55 -0.77
CA VAL A 376 9.87 -28.19 -0.31
C VAL A 376 9.54 -28.17 1.19
N LEU A 377 8.90 -29.21 1.72
CA LEU A 377 8.65 -29.38 3.15
C LEU A 377 9.96 -29.44 3.94
N GLU A 378 10.92 -30.24 3.51
CA GLU A 378 12.24 -30.35 4.14
C GLU A 378 13.01 -29.02 4.08
N GLN A 379 12.98 -28.35 2.92
CA GLN A 379 13.61 -27.04 2.76
C GLN A 379 13.00 -25.99 3.70
N ALA A 380 11.66 -25.95 3.80
CA ALA A 380 10.96 -25.03 4.70
C ALA A 380 11.29 -25.30 6.17
N LEU A 381 11.35 -26.57 6.60
CA LEU A 381 11.76 -26.94 7.95
C LEU A 381 13.22 -26.56 8.24
N GLN A 382 14.13 -26.85 7.32
CA GLN A 382 15.54 -26.53 7.47
C GLN A 382 15.75 -25.02 7.61
N LEU A 383 15.07 -24.22 6.79
CA LEU A 383 15.09 -22.76 6.88
C LEU A 383 14.49 -22.26 8.19
N ALA A 384 13.33 -22.78 8.60
CA ALA A 384 12.65 -22.40 9.83
C ALA A 384 13.50 -22.67 11.08
N PHE A 385 14.11 -23.86 11.19
CA PHE A 385 15.05 -24.16 12.27
C PHE A 385 16.37 -23.36 12.17
N GLY A 386 16.76 -23.02 10.94
CA GLY A 386 17.98 -22.29 10.60
C GLY A 386 17.91 -20.78 10.80
N LEU A 387 16.73 -20.20 11.06
CA LEU A 387 16.58 -18.74 11.22
C LEU A 387 17.56 -18.17 12.24
N LYS A 388 18.24 -17.08 11.85
CA LYS A 388 19.24 -16.39 12.68
C LYS A 388 18.61 -15.80 13.94
N ASP A 389 17.42 -15.21 13.79
CA ASP A 389 16.59 -14.81 14.91
C ASP A 389 15.92 -16.06 15.49
N LYS A 390 16.32 -16.42 16.72
CA LYS A 390 15.81 -17.61 17.39
C LYS A 390 14.37 -17.43 17.87
N ASP A 391 13.97 -16.19 18.13
CA ASP A 391 12.65 -15.88 18.66
C ASP A 391 11.58 -16.01 17.56
N MET A 392 11.97 -15.91 16.27
CA MET A 392 11.08 -16.12 15.11
C MET A 392 10.88 -17.58 14.71
N ARG A 393 11.71 -18.51 15.22
CA ARG A 393 11.66 -19.93 14.80
C ARG A 393 10.32 -20.61 15.08
N PRO A 394 9.68 -20.44 16.26
CA PRO A 394 8.41 -21.10 16.52
C PRO A 394 7.30 -20.60 15.60
N GLU A 395 7.27 -19.29 15.33
CA GLU A 395 6.32 -18.68 14.39
C GLU A 395 6.56 -19.19 12.96
N ALA A 396 7.81 -19.24 12.51
CA ALA A 396 8.13 -19.78 11.18
C ALA A 396 7.74 -21.27 11.04
N LEU A 397 7.99 -22.08 12.07
CA LEU A 397 7.56 -23.48 12.11
C LEU A 397 6.03 -23.63 12.06
N SER A 398 5.30 -22.64 12.60
CA SER A 398 3.83 -22.64 12.57
C SER A 398 3.24 -22.56 11.16
N TYR A 399 3.98 -22.03 10.18
CA TYR A 399 3.57 -22.06 8.77
C TYR A 399 3.72 -23.43 8.14
N VAL A 400 4.66 -24.26 8.63
CA VAL A 400 4.95 -25.58 8.06
C VAL A 400 4.04 -26.66 8.64
N LEU A 401 3.63 -26.52 9.90
CA LEU A 401 2.79 -27.49 10.63
C LEU A 401 1.51 -27.95 9.91
N PRO A 402 0.74 -27.11 9.21
CA PRO A 402 -0.45 -27.53 8.47
C PRO A 402 -0.20 -28.59 7.39
N HIS A 403 1.05 -28.70 6.94
CA HIS A 403 1.44 -29.53 5.80
C HIS A 403 2.10 -30.84 6.19
N LEU A 404 2.34 -31.04 7.49
CA LEU A 404 2.95 -32.25 8.03
C LEU A 404 1.89 -33.30 8.38
N GLU A 405 2.23 -34.56 8.13
CA GLU A 405 1.44 -35.72 8.54
C GLU A 405 1.92 -36.25 9.90
N GLU A 406 1.04 -36.93 10.63
CA GLU A 406 1.43 -37.64 11.86
C GLU A 406 2.31 -38.86 11.52
N PRO A 407 3.34 -39.18 12.33
CA PRO A 407 3.69 -38.61 13.65
C PRO A 407 4.67 -37.43 13.59
N ARG A 408 5.08 -37.02 12.39
CA ARG A 408 6.11 -35.99 12.20
C ARG A 408 5.63 -34.63 12.67
N LYS A 409 4.35 -34.31 12.44
CA LYS A 409 3.73 -33.08 12.93
C LYS A 409 3.84 -32.93 14.45
N GLU A 410 3.53 -33.98 15.22
CA GLU A 410 3.69 -33.98 16.67
C GLU A 410 5.14 -33.73 17.11
N GLU A 411 6.12 -34.36 16.46
CA GLU A 411 7.54 -34.17 16.76
C GLU A 411 7.98 -32.71 16.54
N ILE A 412 7.60 -32.13 15.39
CA ILE A 412 7.94 -30.75 15.05
C ILE A 412 7.23 -29.76 15.97
N LEU A 413 5.96 -30.01 16.32
CA LEU A 413 5.21 -29.19 17.27
C LEU A 413 5.89 -29.17 18.65
N LYS A 414 6.29 -30.33 19.18
CA LYS A 414 7.04 -30.41 20.45
C LYS A 414 8.34 -29.61 20.39
N LYS A 415 9.07 -29.68 19.28
CA LYS A 415 10.30 -28.87 19.07
C LYS A 415 9.97 -27.37 19.04
N ALA A 416 8.92 -26.96 18.33
CA ALA A 416 8.50 -25.56 18.24
C ALA A 416 8.09 -25.00 19.61
N LEU A 417 7.34 -25.76 20.42
CA LEU A 417 6.95 -25.37 21.79
C LEU A 417 8.14 -25.21 22.72
N ASN A 418 9.13 -26.11 22.62
CA ASN A 418 10.38 -26.00 23.38
C ASN A 418 11.16 -24.74 22.99
N LEU A 419 11.21 -24.41 21.69
CA LEU A 419 11.83 -23.17 21.22
C LEU A 419 11.09 -21.94 21.74
N ALA A 420 9.76 -21.91 21.67
CA ALA A 420 8.93 -20.80 22.17
C ALA A 420 9.13 -20.60 23.68
N SER A 421 9.15 -21.69 24.45
CA SER A 421 9.39 -21.66 25.90
C SER A 421 10.77 -21.10 26.28
N GLY A 422 11.75 -21.25 25.38
CA GLY A 422 13.11 -20.72 25.54
C GLY A 422 13.26 -19.21 25.24
N ILE A 423 12.24 -18.55 24.71
CA ILE A 423 12.25 -17.11 24.42
C ILE A 423 12.28 -16.32 25.73
N LYS A 424 13.16 -15.31 25.81
CA LYS A 424 13.35 -14.50 27.03
C LYS A 424 12.34 -13.39 27.20
N SER A 425 11.91 -12.78 26.09
CA SER A 425 10.89 -11.73 26.11
C SER A 425 9.52 -12.37 26.26
N GLU A 426 8.80 -12.03 27.34
CA GLU A 426 7.46 -12.56 27.58
C GLU A 426 6.48 -12.17 26.46
N SER A 427 6.64 -10.99 25.86
CA SER A 427 5.83 -10.56 24.71
C SER A 427 6.07 -11.44 23.49
N GLN A 428 7.34 -11.71 23.14
CA GLN A 428 7.66 -12.54 21.97
C GLN A 428 7.35 -14.02 22.23
N LYS A 429 7.50 -14.47 23.48
CA LYS A 429 7.07 -15.82 23.90
C LYS A 429 5.57 -15.98 23.71
N ALA A 430 4.78 -15.00 24.16
CA ALA A 430 3.33 -15.04 24.01
C ALA A 430 2.92 -15.08 22.52
N GLU A 431 3.55 -14.27 21.67
CA GLU A 431 3.35 -14.27 20.22
C GLU A 431 3.68 -15.63 19.59
N ALA A 432 4.86 -16.18 19.91
CA ALA A 432 5.30 -17.49 19.44
C ALA A 432 4.42 -18.66 19.93
N LEU A 433 3.89 -18.59 21.15
CA LEU A 433 2.94 -19.60 21.64
C LEU A 433 1.56 -19.42 21.00
N SER A 434 1.14 -18.17 20.76
CA SER A 434 -0.12 -17.87 20.07
C SER A 434 -0.11 -18.41 18.64
N SER A 435 1.00 -18.32 17.92
CA SER A 435 1.12 -18.87 16.57
C SER A 435 1.03 -20.41 16.53
N LEU A 436 1.39 -21.08 17.62
CA LEU A 436 1.33 -22.55 17.75
C LEU A 436 0.00 -23.05 18.32
N SER A 437 -0.80 -22.18 18.95
CA SER A 437 -2.09 -22.51 19.56
C SER A 437 -3.04 -23.29 18.65
N PRO A 438 -3.15 -23.04 17.33
CA PRO A 438 -4.07 -23.80 16.46
C PRO A 438 -3.72 -25.29 16.32
N TYR A 439 -2.53 -25.70 16.74
CA TYR A 439 -2.03 -27.07 16.61
C TYR A 439 -1.90 -27.81 17.94
N LEU A 440 -2.20 -27.13 19.05
CA LEU A 440 -2.37 -27.77 20.33
C LEU A 440 -3.76 -28.41 20.30
N ASP A 441 -3.82 -29.73 20.28
CA ASP A 441 -5.09 -30.43 20.50
C ASP A 441 -5.71 -29.92 21.82
N GLU A 442 -7.05 -29.79 21.85
CA GLU A 442 -7.76 -29.54 23.11
C GLU A 442 -7.21 -30.50 24.18
N PRO A 443 -6.97 -30.03 25.42
CA PRO A 443 -6.49 -30.93 26.45
C PRO A 443 -7.49 -32.08 26.58
N GLU A 444 -7.04 -33.30 26.26
CA GLU A 444 -7.64 -34.49 26.82
C GLU A 444 -7.58 -34.29 28.34
N ASN A 445 -8.73 -33.98 28.92
CA ASN A 445 -8.95 -34.06 30.36
C ASN A 445 -8.70 -35.50 30.80
N GLU A 446 -7.50 -35.81 31.28
CA GLU A 446 -7.24 -36.90 32.22
C GLU A 446 -6.24 -36.49 33.31
#